data_AF-A0A0M3JIB8-F1
#
_entry.id   AF-A0A0M3JIB8-F1
#
_cell.length_a   1.000
_cell.length_b   1.000
_cell.length_c   1.000
_cell.angle_alpha   90.00
_cell.angle_beta   90.00
_cell.angle_gamma   90.00
#
_symmetry.space_group_name_H-M   'P 1'
#
loop_
_entity.id
_entity.type
_entity.pdbx_description
1 polymer ?
#
loop_
_entity_poly.entity_id
_entity_poly.type
_entity_poly.pdbx_seq_one_letter_code
_entity_poly.pdbx_strand_id
1 'polypeptide(L)'
;MRTVLQRALNEDGWPRLAAHVIFAITDCLERYAVHRGARKLPSDNVLKHITELLQRVLNERLPDGTLLAVSVAEKCQCAARALRWCEQYAINQDDLGRNVFDKSQYYSLQRIYSELDDLDGILGAFETIKLNSTPTTSECILAFEANGDYSEALPLYQHSSEQKVTCLFLFENRVLFRCRMILRIC
;
A
#
# COMPACT_ATOMS: atom_id res chain seq x y z
N MET A 1 -2.12 -12.35 18.04
CA MET A 1 -2.68 -11.63 16.88
C MET A 1 -2.19 -12.24 15.57
N ARG A 2 -0.87 -12.36 15.37
CA ARG A 2 -0.21 -13.07 14.26
C ARG A 2 -0.94 -14.30 13.71
N THR A 3 -1.13 -15.34 14.53
CA THR A 3 -1.70 -16.62 14.09
C THR A 3 -3.11 -16.49 13.53
N VAL A 4 -3.91 -15.58 14.09
CA VAL A 4 -5.28 -15.31 13.60
C VAL A 4 -5.22 -14.62 12.23
N LEU A 5 -4.34 -13.63 12.08
CA LEU A 5 -4.12 -12.94 10.81
C LEU A 5 -3.61 -13.89 9.72
N GLN A 6 -2.66 -14.77 10.05
CA GLN A 6 -2.17 -15.79 9.12
C GLN A 6 -3.27 -16.77 8.68
N ARG A 7 -4.16 -17.18 9.60
CA ARG A 7 -5.32 -18.01 9.23
C ARG A 7 -6.31 -17.26 8.34
N ALA A 8 -6.56 -15.98 8.62
CA ALA A 8 -7.48 -15.15 7.84
C ALA A 8 -7.05 -14.94 6.37
N LEU A 9 -5.77 -15.16 6.03
CA LEU A 9 -5.31 -15.17 4.64
C LEU A 9 -5.87 -16.34 3.83
N ASN A 10 -6.00 -17.51 4.47
CA ASN A 10 -6.25 -18.78 3.79
C ASN A 10 -7.69 -19.29 4.01
N GLU A 11 -8.30 -18.93 5.14
CA GLU A 11 -9.59 -19.44 5.57
C GLU A 11 -10.64 -18.34 5.55
N ASP A 12 -11.78 -18.62 4.92
CA ASP A 12 -13.01 -17.83 5.02
C ASP A 12 -13.73 -18.06 6.36
N GLY A 13 -14.65 -17.16 6.71
CA GLY A 13 -15.51 -17.31 7.89
C GLY A 13 -14.93 -16.71 9.17
N TRP A 14 -14.93 -17.48 10.27
CA TRP A 14 -14.58 -16.97 11.60
C TRP A 14 -13.16 -16.36 11.70
N PRO A 15 -12.12 -16.82 10.97
CA PRO A 15 -10.80 -16.20 11.05
C PRO A 15 -10.81 -14.76 10.52
N ARG A 16 -11.56 -14.48 9.45
CA ARG A 16 -11.73 -13.11 8.92
C ARG A 16 -12.53 -12.22 9.88
N LEU A 17 -13.60 -12.75 10.48
CA LEU A 17 -14.33 -12.02 11.53
C LEU A 17 -13.43 -11.67 12.73
N ALA A 18 -12.59 -12.61 13.17
CA ALA A 18 -11.61 -12.36 14.23
C ALA A 18 -10.53 -11.36 13.80
N ALA A 19 -10.12 -11.35 12.53
CA ALA A 19 -9.21 -10.34 11.99
C ALA A 19 -9.81 -8.93 12.06
N HIS A 20 -11.10 -8.75 11.75
CA HIS A 20 -11.78 -7.45 11.93
C HIS A 20 -11.76 -6.96 13.38
N VAL A 21 -11.87 -7.86 14.36
CA VAL A 21 -11.74 -7.51 15.79
C VAL A 21 -10.32 -7.05 16.09
N ILE A 22 -9.30 -7.76 15.59
CA ILE A 22 -7.90 -7.34 15.72
C ILE A 22 -7.70 -5.95 15.08
N PHE A 23 -8.25 -5.70 13.90
CA PHE A 23 -8.17 -4.41 13.24
C PHE A 23 -8.78 -3.29 14.08
N ALA A 24 -9.96 -3.51 14.66
CA ALA A 24 -10.60 -2.53 15.53
C ALA A 24 -9.78 -2.25 16.80
N ILE A 25 -9.16 -3.27 17.39
CA ILE A 25 -8.25 -3.11 18.54
C ILE A 25 -7.03 -2.29 18.13
N THR A 26 -6.40 -2.61 16.99
CA THR A 26 -5.24 -1.87 16.47
C THR A 26 -5.59 -0.41 16.20
N ASP A 27 -6.70 -0.14 15.49
CA ASP A 27 -7.19 1.21 15.20
C ASP A 27 -7.42 2.01 16.52
N CYS A 28 -7.97 1.35 17.55
CA CYS A 28 -8.19 1.96 18.86
C CYS A 28 -6.87 2.27 19.59
N LEU A 29 -5.93 1.33 19.58
CA LEU A 29 -4.61 1.50 20.18
C LEU A 29 -3.81 2.63 19.52
N GLU A 30 -3.87 2.77 18.19
CA GLU A 30 -3.24 3.88 17.47
C GLU A 30 -3.80 5.23 17.93
N ARG A 31 -5.13 5.39 17.96
CA ARG A 31 -5.78 6.62 18.42
C ARG A 31 -5.43 6.93 19.88
N TYR A 32 -5.42 5.90 20.72
CA TYR A 32 -5.06 6.04 22.13
C TYR A 32 -3.59 6.42 22.32
N ALA A 33 -2.67 5.85 21.53
CA ALA A 33 -1.26 6.22 21.53
C ALA A 33 -1.06 7.68 21.15
N VAL A 34 -1.75 8.18 20.12
CA VAL A 34 -1.72 9.60 19.72
C VAL A 34 -2.24 10.50 20.85
N HIS A 35 -3.42 10.20 21.39
CA HIS A 35 -4.01 10.97 22.48
C HIS A 35 -3.12 11.01 23.74
N ARG A 36 -2.51 9.88 24.07
CA ARG A 36 -1.63 9.77 25.24
C ARG A 36 -0.29 10.45 25.00
N GLY A 37 0.27 10.33 23.80
CA GLY A 37 1.49 11.04 23.39
C GLY A 37 1.37 12.56 23.49
N ALA A 38 0.19 13.11 23.20
CA ALA A 38 -0.07 14.55 23.33
C ALA A 38 0.09 15.07 24.78
N ARG A 39 -0.04 14.21 25.80
CA ARG A 39 0.10 14.59 27.22
C ARG A 39 1.56 14.75 27.67
N LYS A 40 2.53 14.35 26.85
CA LYS A 40 3.98 14.51 27.09
C LYS A 40 4.43 14.09 28.50
N LEU A 41 3.93 12.94 28.96
CA LEU A 41 4.31 12.39 30.26
C LEU A 41 5.77 11.89 30.22
N PRO A 42 6.61 12.25 31.20
CA PRO A 42 7.97 11.74 31.27
C PRO A 42 7.94 10.23 31.59
N SER A 43 8.70 9.43 30.84
CA SER A 43 8.82 7.98 31.03
C SER A 43 7.49 7.22 31.00
N ASP A 44 6.66 7.48 29.98
CA ASP A 44 5.37 6.80 29.81
C ASP A 44 5.55 5.35 29.32
N ASN A 45 5.73 4.44 30.28
CA ASN A 45 5.87 3.01 30.00
C ASN A 45 4.66 2.45 29.26
N VAL A 46 3.44 2.94 29.50
CA VAL A 46 2.25 2.43 28.83
C VAL A 46 2.27 2.80 27.35
N LEU A 47 2.61 4.05 27.02
CA LEU A 47 2.77 4.48 25.64
C LEU A 47 3.85 3.65 24.93
N LYS A 48 4.98 3.40 25.59
CA LYS A 48 6.05 2.55 25.06
C LYS A 48 5.54 1.14 24.73
N HIS A 49 4.84 0.47 25.65
CA HIS A 49 4.31 -0.88 25.43
C HIS A 49 3.28 -0.91 24.29
N ILE A 50 2.44 0.12 24.16
CA ILE A 50 1.45 0.19 23.07
C ILE A 50 2.16 0.36 21.72
N THR A 51 3.12 1.27 21.63
CA THR A 51 3.88 1.48 20.39
C THR A 51 4.66 0.23 19.99
N GLU A 52 5.28 -0.47 20.93
CA GLU A 52 5.96 -1.74 20.67
C GLU A 52 4.98 -2.82 20.19
N LEU A 53 3.79 -2.91 20.78
CA LEU A 53 2.76 -3.85 20.33
C LEU A 53 2.28 -3.53 18.91
N LEU A 54 2.00 -2.26 18.61
CA LEU A 54 1.59 -1.80 17.28
C LEU A 54 2.67 -2.10 16.24
N GLN A 55 3.93 -1.79 16.53
CA GLN A 55 5.05 -2.11 15.64
C GLN A 55 5.17 -3.62 15.39
N ARG A 56 5.04 -4.45 16.41
CA ARG A 56 5.10 -5.92 16.24
C ARG A 56 3.99 -6.47 15.35
N VAL A 57 2.79 -5.90 15.42
CA VAL A 57 1.63 -6.37 14.64
C VAL A 57 1.67 -5.82 13.21
N LEU A 58 1.99 -4.54 13.06
CA LEU A 58 1.90 -3.83 11.77
C LEU A 58 3.15 -3.97 10.90
N ASN A 59 4.33 -4.21 11.49
CA ASN A 59 5.57 -4.45 10.72
C ASN A 59 5.84 -5.94 10.45
N GLU A 60 4.90 -6.82 10.76
CA GLU A 60 5.09 -8.25 10.48
C GLU A 60 5.03 -8.51 8.98
N ARG A 61 6.11 -9.08 8.41
CA ARG A 61 6.24 -9.37 6.97
C ARG A 61 6.02 -10.83 6.63
N LEU A 62 5.41 -11.06 5.49
CA LEU A 62 5.34 -12.34 4.80
C LEU A 62 6.65 -12.64 4.06
N PRO A 63 6.88 -13.89 3.58
CA PRO A 63 8.11 -14.26 2.87
C PRO A 63 8.39 -13.47 1.59
N ASP A 64 7.34 -12.91 0.98
CA ASP A 64 7.40 -12.04 -0.20
C ASP A 64 7.75 -10.59 0.12
N GLY A 65 7.91 -10.25 1.41
CA GLY A 65 8.20 -8.90 1.89
C GLY A 65 6.96 -8.03 2.13
N THR A 66 5.76 -8.49 1.79
CA THR A 66 4.51 -7.75 2.04
C THR A 66 4.15 -7.77 3.52
N LEU A 67 3.43 -6.73 3.98
CA LEU A 67 2.96 -6.68 5.36
C LEU A 67 1.76 -7.61 5.55
N LEU A 68 1.84 -8.48 6.56
CA LEU A 68 0.76 -9.40 6.91
C LEU A 68 -0.56 -8.66 7.15
N ALA A 69 -0.51 -7.53 7.86
CA ALA A 69 -1.71 -6.75 8.17
C ALA A 69 -2.39 -6.18 6.91
N VAL A 70 -1.61 -5.77 5.91
CA VAL A 70 -2.12 -5.25 4.62
C VAL A 70 -2.76 -6.37 3.83
N SER A 71 -2.05 -7.48 3.62
CA SER A 71 -2.56 -8.61 2.84
C SER A 71 -3.84 -9.20 3.44
N VAL A 72 -3.95 -9.25 4.77
CA VAL A 72 -5.19 -9.70 5.44
C VAL A 72 -6.31 -8.66 5.28
N ALA A 73 -6.01 -7.36 5.37
CA ALA A 73 -7.01 -6.31 5.21
C ALA A 73 -7.63 -6.34 3.79
N GLU A 74 -6.81 -6.59 2.77
CA GLU A 74 -7.28 -6.77 1.39
C GLU A 74 -8.18 -8.01 1.25
N LYS A 75 -7.76 -9.16 1.80
CA LYS A 75 -8.61 -10.38 1.81
C LYS A 75 -9.91 -10.19 2.59
N CYS A 76 -9.92 -9.33 3.60
CA CYS A 76 -11.11 -8.96 4.37
C CYS A 76 -11.91 -7.80 3.74
N GLN A 77 -11.64 -7.42 2.49
CA GLN A 77 -12.37 -6.38 1.76
C GLN A 77 -12.36 -5.02 2.49
N CYS A 78 -11.23 -4.69 3.12
CA CYS A 78 -11.01 -3.44 3.83
C CYS A 78 -9.92 -2.61 3.13
N ALA A 79 -10.11 -2.32 1.83
CA ALA A 79 -9.12 -1.65 0.98
C ALA A 79 -8.63 -0.31 1.58
N ALA A 80 -9.52 0.51 2.15
CA ALA A 80 -9.12 1.78 2.79
C ALA A 80 -8.18 1.58 3.99
N ARG A 81 -8.35 0.50 4.75
CA ARG A 81 -7.45 0.17 5.87
C ARG A 81 -6.13 -0.39 5.36
N ALA A 82 -6.19 -1.24 4.35
CA ALA A 82 -5.01 -1.77 3.67
C ALA A 82 -4.15 -0.63 3.12
N LEU A 83 -4.77 0.34 2.45
CA LEU A 83 -4.09 1.53 1.89
C LEU A 83 -3.36 2.30 2.98
N ARG A 84 -4.08 2.71 4.04
CA ARG A 84 -3.50 3.47 5.15
C ARG A 84 -2.29 2.77 5.76
N TRP A 85 -2.39 1.47 6.02
CA TRP A 85 -1.28 0.72 6.60
C TRP A 85 -0.13 0.49 5.62
N CYS A 86 -0.43 0.34 4.32
CA CYS A 86 0.60 0.24 3.30
C CYS A 86 1.43 1.53 3.26
N GLU A 87 0.79 2.70 3.19
CA GLU A 87 1.48 4.00 3.19
C GLU A 87 2.27 4.25 4.47
N GLN A 88 1.71 3.89 5.63
CA GLN A 88 2.33 4.18 6.93
C GLN A 88 3.48 3.23 7.31
N TYR A 89 3.38 1.95 6.96
CA TYR A 89 4.28 0.91 7.47
C TYR A 89 5.04 0.14 6.39
N ALA A 90 4.57 0.12 5.14
CA ALA A 90 5.25 -0.63 4.08
C ALA A 90 6.43 0.16 3.51
N ILE A 91 6.30 1.49 3.39
CA ILE A 91 7.34 2.36 2.82
C ILE A 91 8.61 2.25 3.67
N ASN A 92 9.63 1.58 3.12
CA ASN A 92 10.92 1.45 3.77
C ASN A 92 11.57 2.82 3.88
N GLN A 93 12.18 3.11 5.03
CA GLN A 93 13.01 4.29 5.23
C GLN A 93 14.46 3.88 5.45
N ASP A 94 15.39 4.58 4.80
CA ASP A 94 16.82 4.50 5.07
C ASP A 94 17.12 4.97 6.50
N ASP A 95 18.33 4.70 7.00
CA ASP A 95 18.84 5.21 8.28
C ASP A 95 18.77 6.75 8.42
N LEU A 96 18.69 7.45 7.28
CA LEU A 96 18.53 8.90 7.17
C LEU A 96 17.06 9.36 7.09
N GLY A 97 16.10 8.45 7.24
CA GLY A 97 14.66 8.72 7.17
C GLY A 97 14.14 9.00 5.75
N ARG A 98 14.91 8.66 4.71
CA ARG A 98 14.50 8.85 3.31
C ARG A 98 13.78 7.62 2.80
N ASN A 99 12.72 7.80 2.04
CA ASN A 99 11.96 6.70 1.47
C ASN A 99 12.81 5.93 0.44
N VAL A 100 12.94 4.62 0.64
CA VAL A 100 13.61 3.72 -0.28
C VAL A 100 12.59 3.20 -1.27
N PHE A 101 12.87 3.37 -2.56
CA PHE A 101 11.99 2.85 -3.61
C PHE A 101 12.02 1.32 -3.63
N ASP A 102 10.85 0.72 -3.44
CA ASP A 102 10.62 -0.71 -3.64
C ASP A 102 9.46 -0.90 -4.60
N LYS A 103 9.77 -1.45 -5.79
CA LYS A 103 8.80 -1.65 -6.86
C LYS A 103 7.59 -2.48 -6.40
N SER A 104 7.81 -3.50 -5.56
CA SER A 104 6.74 -4.40 -5.10
C SER A 104 5.69 -3.67 -4.25
N GLN A 105 6.13 -2.67 -3.49
CA GLN A 105 5.27 -1.85 -2.63
C GLN A 105 4.41 -0.91 -3.46
N TYR A 106 5.01 -0.21 -4.43
CA TYR A 106 4.27 0.68 -5.32
C TYR A 106 3.28 -0.07 -6.20
N TYR A 107 3.60 -1.28 -6.64
CA TYR A 107 2.63 -2.12 -7.33
C TYR A 107 1.47 -2.56 -6.42
N SER A 108 1.76 -2.87 -5.15
CA SER A 108 0.71 -3.16 -4.17
C SER A 108 -0.20 -1.96 -3.92
N LEU A 109 0.38 -0.75 -3.80
CA LEU A 109 -0.38 0.51 -3.72
C LEU A 109 -1.27 0.70 -4.96
N GLN A 110 -0.72 0.51 -6.16
CA GLN A 110 -1.47 0.63 -7.41
C GLN A 110 -2.70 -0.30 -7.42
N ARG A 111 -2.55 -1.54 -6.95
CA ARG A 111 -3.65 -2.50 -6.83
C ARG A 111 -4.71 -2.04 -5.82
N ILE A 112 -4.29 -1.57 -4.64
CA ILE A 112 -5.23 -1.10 -3.60
C ILE A 112 -5.99 0.15 -4.07
N TYR A 113 -5.32 1.10 -4.74
CA TYR A 113 -5.98 2.28 -5.32
C TYR A 113 -7.00 1.89 -6.40
N SER A 114 -6.69 0.87 -7.22
CA SER A 114 -7.65 0.32 -8.18
C SER A 114 -8.90 -0.27 -7.53
N GLU A 115 -8.76 -0.96 -6.40
CA GLU A 115 -9.92 -1.44 -5.62
C GLU A 115 -10.78 -0.30 -5.03
N LEU A 116 -10.17 0.88 -4.81
CA LEU A 116 -10.83 2.08 -4.29
C LEU A 116 -11.34 3.02 -5.40
N ASP A 117 -11.11 2.69 -6.67
CA ASP A 117 -11.39 3.53 -7.84
C ASP A 117 -10.72 4.93 -7.76
N ASP A 118 -9.55 4.98 -7.11
CA ASP A 118 -8.73 6.20 -6.99
C ASP A 118 -7.78 6.31 -8.19
N LEU A 119 -8.30 6.86 -9.28
CA LEU A 119 -7.57 7.01 -10.55
C LEU A 119 -6.26 7.79 -10.39
N ASP A 120 -6.27 8.86 -9.58
CA ASP A 120 -5.10 9.69 -9.35
C ASP A 120 -4.02 8.91 -8.57
N GLY A 121 -4.42 8.12 -7.57
CA GLY A 121 -3.53 7.23 -6.82
C GLY A 121 -2.89 6.15 -7.71
N ILE A 122 -3.66 5.52 -8.61
CA ILE A 122 -3.16 4.51 -9.56
C ILE A 122 -2.07 5.12 -10.46
N LEU A 123 -2.35 6.28 -11.05
CA LEU A 123 -1.42 6.95 -11.97
C LEU A 123 -0.18 7.48 -11.25
N GLY A 124 -0.34 8.01 -10.03
CA GLY A 124 0.77 8.46 -9.20
C GLY A 124 1.74 7.35 -8.81
N ALA A 125 1.20 6.19 -8.42
CA ALA A 125 2.01 5.00 -8.14
C ALA A 125 2.75 4.51 -9.40
N PHE A 126 2.06 4.47 -10.55
CA PHE A 126 2.63 4.03 -11.81
C PHE A 126 3.77 4.94 -12.31
N GLU A 127 3.59 6.26 -12.27
CA GLU A 127 4.65 7.20 -12.67
C GLU A 127 5.88 7.06 -11.77
N THR A 128 5.68 6.78 -10.48
CA THR A 128 6.80 6.51 -9.56
C THR A 128 7.55 5.23 -9.95
N ILE A 129 6.85 4.18 -10.37
CA ILE A 129 7.47 2.95 -10.87
C ILE A 129 8.25 3.24 -12.14
N LYS A 130 7.65 3.94 -13.10
CA LYS A 130 8.24 4.26 -14.41
C LYS A 130 9.49 5.13 -14.30
N LEU A 131 9.53 6.05 -13.34
CA LEU A 131 10.70 6.90 -13.09
C LEU A 131 11.90 6.12 -12.54
N ASN A 132 11.65 5.06 -11.76
CA ASN A 132 12.70 4.35 -11.01
C ASN A 132 13.00 2.94 -11.56
N SER A 133 12.12 2.37 -12.39
CA SER A 133 12.20 0.99 -12.87
C SER A 133 11.46 0.78 -14.20
N THR A 134 11.61 -0.40 -14.80
CA THR A 134 10.85 -0.79 -15.99
C THR A 134 9.48 -1.33 -15.56
N PRO A 135 8.36 -0.75 -16.02
CA PRO A 135 7.04 -1.22 -15.63
C PRO A 135 6.74 -2.62 -16.21
N THR A 136 5.95 -3.41 -15.49
CA THR A 136 5.43 -4.69 -15.99
C THR A 136 4.15 -4.50 -16.79
N THR A 137 3.77 -5.51 -17.58
CA THR A 137 2.52 -5.51 -18.35
C THR A 137 1.29 -5.31 -17.46
N SER A 138 1.27 -5.92 -16.27
CA SER A 138 0.16 -5.74 -15.31
C SER A 138 0.10 -4.33 -14.73
N GLU A 139 1.25 -3.72 -14.42
CA GLU A 139 1.33 -2.32 -13.98
C GLU A 139 0.83 -1.35 -15.06
N CYS A 140 1.17 -1.62 -16.32
CA CYS A 140 0.73 -0.83 -17.46
C CYS A 140 -0.77 -0.95 -17.70
N ILE A 141 -1.33 -2.17 -17.62
CA ILE A 141 -2.77 -2.40 -17.79
C ILE A 141 -3.56 -1.54 -16.79
N LEU A 142 -3.22 -1.61 -15.50
CA LEU A 142 -3.90 -0.82 -14.46
C LEU A 142 -3.83 0.69 -14.74
N ALA A 143 -2.68 1.18 -15.22
CA ALA A 143 -2.51 2.60 -15.54
C ALA A 143 -3.32 3.03 -16.77
N PHE A 144 -3.36 2.21 -17.82
CA PHE A 144 -4.14 2.52 -19.03
C PHE A 144 -5.64 2.46 -18.77
N GLU A 145 -6.11 1.51 -17.97
CA GLU A 145 -7.50 1.46 -17.52
C GLU A 145 -7.88 2.71 -16.72
N ALA A 146 -7.02 3.13 -15.79
CA ALA A 146 -7.26 4.34 -15.00
C ALA A 146 -7.24 5.62 -15.85
N ASN A 147 -6.46 5.65 -16.93
CA ASN A 147 -6.42 6.78 -17.87
C ASN A 147 -7.57 6.73 -18.90
N GLY A 148 -8.31 5.61 -19.01
CA GLY A 148 -9.37 5.40 -20.00
C GLY A 148 -8.86 4.99 -21.40
N ASP A 149 -7.58 4.66 -21.54
CA ASP A 149 -6.94 4.30 -22.82
C ASP A 149 -7.08 2.80 -23.12
N TYR A 150 -8.31 2.34 -23.35
CA TYR A 150 -8.58 0.93 -23.61
C TYR A 150 -7.93 0.40 -24.90
N SER A 151 -7.65 1.28 -25.88
CA SER A 151 -6.94 0.89 -27.11
C SER A 151 -5.53 0.36 -26.83
N GLU A 152 -4.86 0.91 -25.82
CA GLU A 152 -3.52 0.48 -25.39
C GLU A 152 -3.60 -0.66 -24.37
N ALA A 153 -4.63 -0.69 -23.52
CA ALA A 153 -4.80 -1.77 -22.53
C ALA A 153 -5.16 -3.13 -23.16
N LEU A 154 -6.10 -3.15 -24.12
CA LEU A 154 -6.60 -4.38 -24.76
C LEU A 154 -5.52 -5.31 -25.34
N PRO A 155 -4.54 -4.83 -26.13
CA PRO A 155 -3.48 -5.69 -26.65
C PRO A 155 -2.59 -6.25 -25.54
N LEU A 156 -2.43 -5.55 -24.42
CA LEU A 156 -1.58 -6.01 -23.31
C LEU A 156 -2.18 -7.22 -22.58
N TYR A 157 -3.51 -7.37 -22.54
CA TYR A 157 -4.15 -8.58 -22.03
C TYR A 157 -3.80 -9.83 -22.85
N GLN A 158 -3.56 -9.69 -24.15
CA GLN A 158 -3.17 -10.83 -24.99
C GLN A 158 -1.74 -11.31 -24.69
N HIS A 159 -0.92 -10.43 -24.11
CA HIS A 159 0.48 -10.67 -23.75
C HIS A 159 0.66 -10.97 -22.25
N SER A 160 -0.43 -11.07 -21.48
CA SER A 160 -0.36 -11.22 -20.01
C SER A 160 0.11 -12.61 -19.55
N SER A 161 0.49 -13.51 -20.46
CA SER A 161 1.32 -14.67 -20.14
C SER A 161 2.81 -14.24 -20.07
N GLU A 162 3.21 -13.70 -18.92
CA GLU A 162 4.61 -13.67 -18.43
C GLU A 162 5.69 -12.96 -19.28
N GLN A 163 5.44 -11.78 -19.85
CA GLN A 163 6.54 -10.98 -20.44
C GLN A 163 6.62 -9.56 -19.89
N LYS A 164 7.84 -9.15 -19.50
CA LYS A 164 8.21 -7.78 -19.13
C LYS A 164 8.18 -6.92 -20.39
N VAL A 165 7.09 -6.21 -20.65
CA VAL A 165 7.02 -5.28 -21.78
C VAL A 165 7.64 -3.95 -21.39
N THR A 166 8.49 -3.40 -22.25
CA THR A 166 9.05 -2.06 -22.06
C THR A 166 8.04 -1.03 -22.55
N CYS A 167 7.34 -0.36 -21.64
CA CYS A 167 6.40 0.72 -21.95
C CYS A 167 7.18 2.02 -22.28
N LEU A 168 7.99 1.99 -23.35
CA LEU A 168 9.01 3.02 -23.63
C LEU A 168 8.57 4.13 -24.58
N PHE A 169 7.38 4.06 -25.17
CA PHE A 169 6.87 5.11 -26.04
C PHE A 169 5.38 5.18 -25.71
N LEU A 170 4.87 6.16 -24.96
CA LEU A 170 4.08 7.24 -25.57
C LEU A 170 3.67 8.34 -24.56
N PHE A 171 4.14 8.31 -23.31
CA PHE A 171 3.77 9.32 -22.30
C PHE A 171 4.54 10.66 -22.41
N GLU A 172 5.35 10.85 -23.46
CA GLU A 172 6.29 11.98 -23.52
C GLU A 172 5.67 13.35 -23.84
N ASN A 173 4.35 13.46 -24.11
CA ASN A 173 3.81 14.74 -24.60
C ASN A 173 2.56 15.32 -23.92
N ARG A 174 2.04 14.78 -22.80
CA ARG A 174 0.82 15.37 -22.19
C ARG A 174 0.74 15.54 -20.67
N VAL A 175 1.69 15.05 -19.88
CA VAL A 175 1.59 15.12 -18.38
C VAL A 175 2.34 16.31 -17.76
N LEU A 176 2.97 17.18 -18.56
CA LEU A 176 3.76 18.32 -18.06
C LEU A 176 2.96 19.42 -17.35
N PHE A 177 1.62 19.34 -17.27
CA PHE A 177 0.80 20.43 -16.70
C PHE A 177 0.15 20.18 -15.33
N ARG A 178 0.23 18.98 -14.72
CA ARG A 178 -0.42 18.73 -13.41
C ARG A 178 0.52 18.38 -12.24
N CYS A 179 1.78 18.01 -12.47
CA CYS A 179 2.73 17.67 -11.40
C CYS A 179 3.40 18.87 -10.68
N ARG A 180 2.69 20.00 -10.50
CA ARG A 180 3.23 21.15 -9.73
C ARG A 180 2.50 21.46 -8.42
N MET A 181 1.49 20.67 -8.02
CA MET A 181 0.63 21.06 -6.88
C MET A 181 0.73 20.18 -5.62
N ILE A 182 1.54 19.12 -5.58
CA ILE A 182 1.62 18.24 -4.39
C ILE A 182 2.88 18.49 -3.52
N LEU A 183 3.83 19.31 -3.96
CA LEU A 183 5.08 19.59 -3.21
C LEU A 183 5.08 20.94 -2.44
N ARG A 184 3.90 21.49 -2.11
CA ARG A 184 3.77 22.75 -1.36
C ARG A 184 2.68 22.70 -0.28
N ILE A 185 2.62 21.65 0.53
CA ILE A 185 1.98 21.71 1.85
C ILE A 185 2.85 20.91 2.83
N CYS A 186 3.95 21.52 3.26
CA CYS A 186 4.61 21.39 4.54
C CYS A 186 5.34 22.71 4.80
#